data_AF-A0A938FSZ9-F1
#
_entry.id   AF-A0A938FSZ9-F1
#
_cell.length_a   1.000
_cell.length_b   1.000
_cell.length_c   1.000
_cell.angle_alpha   90.00
_cell.angle_beta   90.00
_cell.angle_gamma   90.00
#
_symmetry.space_group_name_H-M   'P 1'
#
loop_
_entity.id
_entity.type
_entity.pdbx_description
1 polymer ?
#
loop_
_entity_poly.entity_id
_entity_poly.type
_entity_poly.pdbx_seq_one_letter_code
_entity_poly.pdbx_strand_id
1 'polypeptide(L)'
;GVIPTTRPVRANVTATIGGLPATVTFAGLVGPGVYQINIRVPDLLNGDYEVVVTADGTTAQRNAFITVQRSAAASGEPQPPPDSEPPAPYSAGQKRTGQR
;
A
#
# COMPACT_ATOMS: atom_id res chain seq x y z
N GLY A 1 9.33 30.93 12.97
CA GLY A 1 10.43 30.10 12.43
C GLY A 1 10.10 29.77 11.00
N VAL A 2 11.06 29.85 10.08
CA VAL A 2 10.84 29.48 8.68
C VAL A 2 10.59 27.97 8.58
N ILE A 3 9.46 27.58 8.00
CA ILE A 3 9.22 26.19 7.59
C ILE A 3 10.06 25.95 6.33
N PRO A 4 10.94 24.93 6.29
CA PRO A 4 11.74 24.68 5.10
C PRO A 4 10.83 24.27 3.93
N THR A 5 10.93 24.97 2.82
CA THR A 5 10.33 24.55 1.55
C THR A 5 11.11 23.37 1.00
N THR A 6 10.43 22.34 0.53
CA THR A 6 11.10 21.18 -0.06
C THR A 6 11.87 21.59 -1.32
N ARG A 7 13.06 21.02 -1.54
CA ARG A 7 13.90 21.32 -2.72
C ARG A 7 14.37 20.02 -3.38
N PRO A 8 14.00 19.76 -4.65
CA PRO A 8 14.46 18.59 -5.38
C PRO A 8 15.99 18.50 -5.43
N VAL A 9 16.51 17.27 -5.37
CA VAL A 9 17.93 17.00 -5.59
C VAL A 9 18.24 16.98 -7.09
N ARG A 10 19.45 17.42 -7.48
CA ARG A 10 19.91 17.36 -8.88
C ARG A 10 20.47 15.99 -9.29
N ALA A 11 20.88 15.21 -8.29
CA ALA A 11 21.41 13.87 -8.49
C ALA A 11 20.37 12.96 -9.15
N ASN A 12 20.83 12.07 -10.03
CA ASN A 12 19.99 11.00 -10.55
C ASN A 12 19.80 9.95 -9.45
N VAL A 13 18.58 9.87 -8.91
CA VAL A 13 18.23 8.94 -7.83
C VAL A 13 17.46 7.75 -8.39
N THR A 14 17.97 6.55 -8.16
CA THR A 14 17.30 5.28 -8.47
C THR A 14 17.09 4.47 -7.20
N ALA A 15 16.08 3.61 -7.21
CA ALA A 15 15.78 2.74 -6.08
C ALA A 15 15.36 1.34 -6.55
N THR A 16 15.70 0.33 -5.75
CA THR A 16 15.18 -1.02 -5.87
C THR A 16 14.61 -1.49 -4.54
N ILE A 17 13.59 -2.36 -4.62
CA ILE A 17 13.00 -3.04 -3.46
C ILE A 17 13.02 -4.53 -3.80
N GLY A 18 13.74 -5.33 -2.99
CA GLY A 18 13.90 -6.77 -3.24
C GLY A 18 14.60 -7.08 -4.57
N GLY A 19 15.42 -6.15 -5.07
CA GLY A 19 16.07 -6.26 -6.39
C GLY A 19 15.20 -5.81 -7.58
N LEU A 20 13.91 -5.55 -7.40
CA LEU A 20 13.04 -5.01 -8.45
C LEU A 20 13.12 -3.48 -8.51
N PRO A 21 13.07 -2.87 -9.71
CA PRO A 21 13.08 -1.41 -9.85
C PRO A 21 11.84 -0.80 -9.19
N ALA A 22 12.07 0.19 -8.32
CA ALA A 22 11.01 0.96 -7.66
C ALA A 22 10.94 2.37 -8.28
N THR A 23 9.73 2.86 -8.53
CA THR A 23 9.54 4.21 -9.09
C THR A 23 9.80 5.27 -8.02
N VAL A 24 10.79 6.13 -8.23
CA VAL A 24 11.06 7.30 -7.40
C VAL A 24 10.09 8.42 -7.78
N THR A 25 9.23 8.82 -6.87
CA THR A 25 8.24 9.91 -7.09
C THR A 25 8.73 11.25 -6.56
N PHE A 26 9.70 11.25 -5.63
CA PHE A 26 10.36 12.45 -5.13
C PHE A 26 11.73 12.09 -4.56
N ALA A 27 12.70 13.00 -4.72
CA ALA A 27 13.95 13.00 -3.97
C ALA A 27 14.38 14.45 -3.75
N GLY A 28 14.59 14.85 -2.50
CA GLY A 28 14.93 16.24 -2.20
C GLY A 28 15.11 16.56 -0.72
N LEU A 29 15.61 17.77 -0.47
CA LEU A 29 15.76 18.32 0.87
C LEU A 29 14.38 18.70 1.42
N VAL A 30 14.04 18.22 2.61
CA VAL A 30 12.78 18.53 3.31
C VAL A 30 12.98 19.28 4.62
N GLY A 31 14.25 19.45 5.04
CA GLY A 31 14.65 20.23 6.21
C GLY A 31 16.17 20.45 6.23
N PRO A 32 16.70 21.25 7.17
CA PRO A 32 18.14 21.50 7.27
C PRO A 32 18.92 20.19 7.41
N GLY A 33 19.69 19.82 6.37
CA GLY A 33 20.45 18.57 6.33
C GLY A 33 19.63 17.29 6.17
N VAL A 34 18.31 17.37 5.99
CA VAL A 34 17.42 16.21 5.89
C VAL A 34 16.95 16.03 4.45
N TYR A 35 17.33 14.92 3.83
CA TYR A 35 16.84 14.50 2.52
C TYR A 35 15.78 13.41 2.68
N GLN A 36 14.72 13.51 1.90
CA GLN A 36 13.66 12.50 1.81
C GLN A 36 13.55 11.99 0.38
N ILE A 37 13.22 10.71 0.26
CA ILE A 37 12.96 10.04 -1.00
C ILE A 37 11.61 9.34 -0.86
N ASN A 38 10.74 9.55 -1.84
CA ASN A 38 9.47 8.84 -1.96
C ASN A 38 9.60 7.84 -3.09
N ILE A 39 9.31 6.57 -2.79
CA ILE A 39 9.34 5.48 -3.76
C ILE A 39 8.02 4.72 -3.71
N ARG A 40 7.55 4.27 -4.86
CA ARG A 40 6.39 3.38 -4.96
C ARG A 40 6.88 1.93 -4.88
N VAL A 41 6.29 1.19 -3.95
CA VAL A 41 6.54 -0.26 -3.80
C VAL A 41 6.10 -0.97 -5.10
N PRO A 42 6.98 -1.77 -5.75
CA PRO A 42 6.61 -2.56 -6.92
C PRO A 42 5.67 -3.71 -6.54
N ASP A 43 5.13 -4.42 -7.52
CA ASP A 43 4.26 -5.56 -7.25
C ASP A 43 5.06 -6.73 -6.66
N LEU A 44 5.01 -6.86 -5.33
CA LEU A 44 5.73 -7.83 -4.53
C LEU A 44 4.75 -8.67 -3.71
N LEU A 45 5.13 -9.90 -3.38
CA LEU A 45 4.41 -10.74 -2.42
C LEU A 45 4.59 -10.21 -1.00
N ASN A 46 3.88 -10.82 -0.04
CA ASN A 46 4.09 -10.49 1.36
C ASN A 46 5.48 -10.96 1.79
N GLY A 47 6.24 -10.11 2.48
CA GLY A 47 7.58 -10.42 2.93
C GLY A 47 8.43 -9.19 3.24
N ASP A 48 9.65 -9.43 3.70
CA ASP A 48 10.63 -8.39 3.97
C ASP A 48 11.59 -8.24 2.79
N TYR A 49 11.76 -7.01 2.32
CA TYR A 49 12.57 -6.70 1.16
C TYR A 49 13.57 -5.61 1.47
N GLU A 50 14.82 -5.82 1.03
CA GLU A 50 15.86 -4.79 1.12
C GLU A 50 15.50 -3.63 0.19
N VAL A 51 15.67 -2.41 0.69
CA VAL A 51 15.59 -1.16 -0.06
C VAL A 51 17.01 -0.69 -0.35
N VAL A 52 17.32 -0.54 -1.63
CA VAL A 52 18.62 -0.02 -2.08
C VAL A 52 18.38 1.25 -2.87
N VAL A 53 19.05 2.32 -2.47
CA VAL A 53 18.99 3.63 -3.16
C VAL A 53 20.36 3.98 -3.69
N THR A 54 20.43 4.44 -4.93
CA THR A 54 21.65 4.95 -5.55
C THR A 54 21.44 6.37 -6.04
N ALA A 55 22.35 7.27 -5.70
CA ALA A 55 22.38 8.66 -6.16
C ALA A 55 23.69 8.93 -6.90
N ASP A 56 23.63 9.32 -8.18
CA ASP A 56 24.80 9.56 -9.05
C ASP A 56 25.86 8.44 -8.99
N GLY A 57 25.40 7.18 -8.92
CA GLY A 57 26.27 6.00 -8.85
C GLY A 57 26.78 5.65 -7.44
N THR A 58 26.51 6.48 -6.42
CA THR A 58 26.81 6.16 -5.02
C THR A 58 25.62 5.49 -4.36
N THR A 59 25.79 4.25 -3.92
CA THR A 59 24.76 3.51 -3.18
C THR A 59 24.75 3.94 -1.71
N ALA A 60 23.56 4.19 -1.16
CA ALA A 60 23.36 4.47 0.26
C ALA A 60 23.70 3.25 1.14
N GLN A 61 23.70 3.42 2.47
CA GLN A 61 23.92 2.29 3.38
C GLN A 61 22.93 1.14 3.09
N ARG A 62 23.47 -0.08 2.98
CA ARG A 62 22.70 -1.32 2.78
C ARG A 62 22.05 -1.79 4.08
N ASN A 63 21.21 -2.81 3.97
CA ASN A 63 20.45 -3.42 5.08
C ASN A 63 19.28 -2.56 5.59
N ALA A 64 18.72 -1.70 4.75
CA ALA A 64 17.41 -1.09 5.02
C ALA A 64 16.33 -2.06 4.53
N PHE A 65 15.37 -2.45 5.37
CA PHE A 65 14.31 -3.39 5.01
C PHE A 65 12.92 -2.77 5.22
N ILE A 66 11.99 -3.15 4.35
CA ILE A 66 10.57 -2.87 4.51
C ILE A 66 9.78 -4.18 4.47
N THR A 67 8.75 -4.26 5.30
CA THR A 67 7.76 -5.34 5.22
C THR A 67 6.65 -4.94 4.26
N VAL A 68 6.44 -5.73 3.21
CA VAL A 68 5.31 -5.59 2.30
C VAL A 68 4.19 -6.52 2.77
N GLN A 69 2.99 -5.96 2.89
CA GLN A 69 1.75 -6.71 3.15
C GLN A 69 0.71 -6.25 2.13
N ARG A 70 0.30 -7.15 1.24
CA ARG A 70 -0.85 -6.93 0.38
C ARG A 70 -2.09 -6.91 1.27
N SER A 71 -2.79 -5.79 1.28
CA SER A 71 -4.17 -5.78 1.72
C SER A 71 -4.94 -6.74 0.83
N ALA A 72 -5.54 -7.78 1.40
CA ALA A 72 -6.51 -8.57 0.68
C ALA A 72 -7.60 -7.60 0.21
N ALA A 73 -7.72 -7.38 -1.10
CA ALA A 73 -8.94 -6.81 -1.65
C ALA A 73 -10.08 -7.66 -1.09
N ALA A 74 -11.07 -7.00 -0.46
CA ALA A 74 -12.18 -7.62 0.24
C ALA A 74 -12.55 -8.96 -0.41
N SER A 75 -12.34 -10.04 0.34
CA SER A 75 -12.52 -11.40 -0.10
C SER A 75 -13.88 -11.58 -0.76
N GLY A 76 -13.91 -11.75 -2.09
CA GLY A 76 -14.81 -12.69 -2.75
C GLY A 76 -16.32 -12.59 -2.54
N GLU A 77 -16.93 -11.41 -2.52
CA GLU A 77 -18.35 -11.29 -2.91
C GLU A 77 -18.45 -10.53 -4.24
N PRO A 78 -18.93 -11.17 -5.33
CA PRO A 78 -19.52 -10.41 -6.43
C PRO A 78 -20.60 -9.54 -5.81
N GLN A 79 -20.52 -8.23 -6.01
CA GLN A 79 -21.65 -7.34 -5.77
C GLN A 79 -22.87 -8.02 -6.44
N PRO A 80 -23.94 -8.39 -5.71
CA PRO A 80 -25.09 -9.01 -6.35
C PRO A 80 -25.54 -8.08 -7.48
N PRO A 81 -25.86 -8.61 -8.67
CA PRO A 81 -26.35 -7.77 -9.76
C PRO A 81 -27.49 -6.92 -9.19
N PRO A 82 -27.59 -5.63 -9.54
CA PRO A 82 -28.53 -4.69 -8.92
C PRO A 82 -30.01 -5.10 -9.02
N ASP A 83 -30.34 -6.20 -9.70
CA ASP A 83 -31.70 -6.66 -9.98
C ASP A 83 -32.05 -8.08 -9.46
N SER A 84 -31.22 -8.72 -8.62
CA SER A 84 -31.58 -10.03 -8.03
C SER A 84 -32.13 -9.90 -6.60
N GLU A 85 -33.46 -9.75 -6.57
CA GLU A 85 -34.46 -10.08 -5.54
C GLU A 85 -34.00 -10.31 -4.09
N PRO A 86 -34.60 -9.64 -3.07
CA PRO A 86 -34.29 -9.89 -1.66
C PRO A 86 -34.61 -11.35 -1.27
N PRO A 87 -33.83 -11.98 -0.36
CA PRO A 87 -34.07 -13.36 0.02
C PRO A 87 -35.46 -13.50 0.66
N ALA A 88 -36.29 -14.37 0.09
CA ALA A 88 -37.54 -14.79 0.71
C ALA A 88 -37.27 -15.37 2.11
N PRO A 89 -38.10 -15.07 3.13
CA PRO A 89 -37.91 -15.67 4.44
C PRO A 89 -38.20 -17.17 4.38
N TYR A 90 -37.23 -17.99 4.80
CA TYR A 90 -37.43 -19.41 5.06
C TYR A 90 -38.54 -19.59 6.11
N SER A 91 -39.67 -20.17 5.68
CA SER A 91 -40.82 -20.48 6.53
C SER A 91 -40.66 -21.83 7.23
N ALA A 92 -40.81 -21.88 8.55
CA ALA A 92 -41.12 -23.11 9.29
C ALA A 92 -42.00 -22.80 10.51
N GLY A 93 -43.20 -23.39 10.52
CA GLY A 93 -44.29 -23.02 11.42
C GLY A 93 -44.09 -23.35 12.90
N GLN A 94 -44.73 -22.53 13.74
CA GLN A 94 -45.16 -22.95 15.06
C GLN A 94 -46.69 -23.11 15.05
N LYS A 95 -47.14 -24.36 15.25
CA LYS A 95 -48.49 -24.69 15.67
C LYS A 95 -48.57 -24.59 17.19
N ARG A 96 -49.71 -24.08 17.71
CA ARG A 96 -50.37 -24.26 19.03
C ARG A 96 -50.98 -22.91 19.43
N THR A 97 -52.17 -22.74 19.98
CA THR A 97 -53.36 -23.55 20.33
C THR A 97 -54.43 -22.49 20.68
N GLY A 98 -55.73 -22.79 20.54
CA GLY A 98 -56.82 -21.81 20.56
C GLY A 98 -57.15 -21.10 21.89
N GLN A 99 -58.34 -20.48 21.87
CA GLN A 99 -59.03 -19.63 22.87
C GLN A 99 -59.04 -18.18 22.41
N ARG A 100 -60.17 -17.48 22.30
CA ARG A 100 -61.58 -17.77 22.60
C ARG A 100 -62.40 -16.72 21.86
#